data_AF-A0A950T947-F1
#
_entry.id   AF-A0A950T947-F1
#
_cell.length_a   1.000
_cell.length_b   1.000
_cell.length_c   1.000
_cell.angle_alpha   90.00
_cell.angle_beta   90.00
_cell.angle_gamma   90.00
#
_symmetry.space_group_name_H-M   'P 1'
#
loop_
_entity.id
_entity.type
_entity.pdbx_description
1 polymer ?
#
loop_
_entity_poly.entity_id
_entity_poly.type
_entity_poly.pdbx_seq_one_letter_code
_entity_poly.pdbx_strand_id
1 'polypeptide(L)'
;MSLWSKHAIFEKNSIILLVGILIVIAIGGLVEIVPLFYLKNTIEVVDGMRPYTPLELAGRNIYVREGCYNCHSQMIRPLRDEVERYGHYSLAAESMYDHPFQWGSKRTGPDLARVGGKYSDDWHRDHLREPKSVVPGTVMPAYPWLAQTP
;
A
#
# COMPACT_ATOMS: atom_id res chain seq x y z
N MET A 1 38.16 -30.63 17.31
CA MET A 1 37.91 -29.19 17.54
C MET A 1 36.43 -28.96 17.77
N SER A 2 36.06 -28.42 18.93
CA SER A 2 34.66 -28.13 19.27
C SER A 2 34.04 -27.15 18.26
N LEU A 3 32.75 -27.29 17.94
CA LEU A 3 32.01 -26.33 17.13
C LEU A 3 32.16 -24.89 17.67
N TRP A 4 32.27 -24.76 18.99
CA TRP A 4 32.53 -23.50 19.70
C TRP A 4 33.92 -22.92 19.46
N SER A 5 34.88 -23.64 18.87
CA SER A 5 36.19 -23.07 18.52
C SER A 5 36.27 -22.56 17.08
N LYS A 6 35.28 -22.85 16.24
CA LYS A 6 35.28 -22.51 14.80
C LYS A 6 34.80 -21.09 14.49
N HIS A 7 34.05 -20.47 15.39
CA HIS A 7 33.53 -19.11 15.22
C HIS A 7 34.65 -18.04 15.25
N ALA A 8 35.78 -18.32 15.89
CA ALA A 8 36.94 -17.43 15.94
C ALA A 8 37.48 -17.04 14.54
N ILE A 9 37.22 -17.84 13.50
CA ILE A 9 37.57 -17.50 12.11
C ILE A 9 36.77 -16.28 11.64
N PHE A 10 35.48 -16.21 11.96
CA PHE A 10 34.63 -15.06 11.62
C PHE A 10 34.97 -13.85 12.50
N GLU A 11 35.25 -14.04 13.79
CA GLU A 11 35.59 -12.92 14.69
C GLU A 11 36.92 -12.25 14.37
N LYS A 12 37.90 -13.01 13.87
CA LYS A 12 39.26 -12.52 13.60
C LYS A 12 39.46 -12.04 12.16
N ASN A 13 38.53 -12.33 11.25
CA ASN A 13 38.63 -11.96 9.84
C ASN A 13 37.40 -11.16 9.39
N SER A 14 37.54 -9.84 9.32
CA SER A 14 36.46 -8.91 8.96
C SER A 14 35.84 -9.19 7.59
N ILE A 15 36.64 -9.60 6.59
CA ILE A 15 36.14 -9.93 5.25
C ILE A 15 35.24 -11.18 5.28
N ILE A 16 35.65 -12.22 6.02
CA ILE A 16 34.88 -13.46 6.13
C ILE A 16 33.56 -13.19 6.88
N LEU A 17 33.61 -12.38 7.93
CA LEU A 17 32.42 -11.93 8.65
C LEU A 17 31.44 -11.16 7.75
N LEU A 18 31.95 -10.19 6.97
CA LEU A 18 31.15 -9.40 6.04
C LEU A 18 30.43 -10.29 5.02
N VAL A 19 31.15 -11.22 4.39
CA VAL A 19 30.56 -12.17 3.43
C VAL A 19 29.51 -13.04 4.11
N GLY A 20 29.77 -13.53 5.33
CA GLY A 20 28.79 -14.30 6.10
C GLY A 20 27.51 -13.50 6.38
N ILE A 21 27.62 -12.24 6.79
CA ILE A 21 26.47 -11.34 7.04
C ILE A 21 25.67 -11.13 5.75
N LEU A 22 26.34 -10.86 4.63
CA LEU A 22 25.67 -10.64 3.34
C LEU A 22 24.88 -11.88 2.92
N ILE A 23 25.45 -13.08 3.05
CA ILE A 23 24.75 -14.33 2.72
C ILE A 23 23.52 -14.50 3.61
N VAL A 24 23.66 -14.31 4.93
CA VAL A 24 22.54 -14.50 5.88
C VAL A 24 21.39 -13.52 5.62
N ILE A 25 21.70 -12.24 5.35
CA ILE A 25 20.68 -11.22 5.04
C ILE A 25 20.01 -11.52 3.69
N ALA A 26 20.78 -11.94 2.68
CA ALA A 26 20.26 -12.21 1.34
C ALA A 26 19.24 -13.35 1.31
N ILE A 27 19.39 -14.37 2.16
CA ILE A 27 18.49 -15.54 2.20
C ILE A 27 17.03 -15.10 2.43
N GLY A 28 16.77 -14.16 3.35
CA GLY A 28 15.41 -13.68 3.62
C GLY A 28 14.76 -13.02 2.39
N GLY A 29 15.49 -12.07 1.78
CA GLY A 29 15.01 -11.39 0.57
C GLY A 29 14.80 -12.34 -0.62
N LEU A 30 15.69 -13.33 -0.78
CA LEU A 30 15.56 -14.33 -1.84
C LEU A 30 14.33 -15.23 -1.63
N VAL A 31 14.06 -15.68 -0.40
CA VAL A 31 12.93 -16.58 -0.12
C VAL A 31 11.59 -15.85 -0.18
N GLU A 32 11.52 -14.59 0.23
CA GLU A 32 10.27 -13.83 0.28
C GLU A 32 9.92 -13.15 -1.05
N ILE A 33 10.89 -12.54 -1.74
CA ILE A 33 10.62 -11.68 -2.90
C ILE A 33 10.69 -12.46 -4.21
N VAL A 34 11.70 -13.32 -4.39
CA VAL A 34 11.96 -13.98 -5.69
C VAL A 34 10.79 -14.85 -6.14
N PRO A 35 10.17 -15.70 -5.28
CA PRO A 35 9.04 -16.52 -5.70
C PRO A 35 7.84 -15.70 -6.18
N LEU A 36 7.61 -14.50 -5.65
CA LEU A 36 6.47 -13.66 -6.03
C LEU A 36 6.50 -13.21 -7.50
N PHE A 37 7.67 -13.19 -8.14
CA PHE A 37 7.78 -12.91 -9.58
C PHE A 37 7.31 -14.07 -10.47
N TYR A 38 7.29 -15.30 -9.94
CA TYR A 38 7.00 -16.52 -10.71
C TYR A 38 5.66 -17.17 -10.34
N LEU A 39 5.13 -16.88 -9.16
CA LEU A 39 3.84 -17.39 -8.68
C LEU A 39 2.69 -16.75 -9.47
N LYS A 40 2.25 -17.42 -10.53
CA LYS A 40 1.07 -17.02 -11.34
C LYS A 40 -0.27 -17.36 -10.69
N ASN A 41 -0.24 -18.25 -9.70
CA ASN A 41 -1.40 -18.84 -9.02
C ASN A 41 -1.93 -17.99 -7.84
N THR A 42 -1.20 -16.98 -7.38
CA THR A 42 -1.63 -16.10 -6.28
C THR A 42 -2.35 -14.84 -6.76
N ILE A 43 -2.38 -14.60 -8.07
CA ILE A 43 -3.03 -13.43 -8.69
C ILE A 43 -4.34 -13.91 -9.31
N GLU A 44 -5.46 -13.67 -8.62
CA GLU A 44 -6.79 -13.91 -9.19
C GLU A 44 -7.03 -12.98 -10.37
N VAL A 45 -7.32 -13.50 -11.56
CA VAL A 45 -7.67 -12.65 -12.70
C VAL A 45 -9.02 -12.01 -12.42
N VAL A 46 -9.05 -10.70 -12.22
CA VAL A 46 -10.29 -9.94 -12.04
C VAL A 46 -10.76 -9.43 -13.39
N ASP A 47 -11.97 -9.85 -13.79
CA ASP A 47 -12.60 -9.36 -15.01
C ASP A 47 -12.86 -7.85 -14.93
N GLY A 48 -12.49 -7.14 -15.99
CA GLY A 48 -12.73 -5.69 -16.12
C GLY A 48 -11.66 -4.79 -15.52
N MET A 49 -10.59 -5.34 -14.93
CA MET A 49 -9.48 -4.53 -14.43
C MET A 49 -8.64 -4.00 -15.61
N ARG A 50 -8.45 -2.69 -15.67
CA ARG A 50 -7.69 -1.98 -16.71
C ARG A 50 -6.67 -1.03 -16.10
N PRO A 51 -5.62 -0.65 -16.83
CA PRO A 51 -4.78 0.47 -16.44
C PRO A 51 -5.61 1.74 -16.21
N TYR A 52 -5.12 2.60 -15.32
CA TYR A 52 -5.72 3.91 -15.07
C TYR A 52 -5.81 4.74 -16.35
N THR A 53 -6.91 5.48 -16.52
CA THR A 53 -6.97 6.52 -17.54
C THR A 53 -5.95 7.63 -17.23
N PRO A 54 -5.57 8.47 -18.19
CA PRO A 54 -4.62 9.57 -17.92
C PRO A 54 -5.07 10.48 -16.78
N LEU A 55 -6.37 10.77 -16.65
CA LEU A 55 -6.89 11.61 -15.58
C LEU A 55 -6.89 10.89 -14.23
N GLU A 56 -7.25 9.60 -14.19
CA GLU A 56 -7.15 8.78 -12.98
C GLU A 56 -5.69 8.68 -12.49
N LEU A 57 -4.75 8.51 -13.41
CA LEU A 57 -3.32 8.44 -13.10
C LEU A 57 -2.79 9.78 -12.56
N ALA A 58 -3.19 10.91 -13.15
CA ALA A 58 -2.87 12.23 -12.62
C ALA A 58 -3.46 12.42 -11.21
N GLY A 59 -4.72 12.05 -11.00
CA GLY A 59 -5.38 12.07 -9.69
C GLY A 59 -4.69 11.18 -8.65
N ARG A 60 -4.20 10.01 -9.07
CA ARG A 60 -3.40 9.11 -8.23
C ARG A 60 -2.08 9.74 -7.81
N ASN A 61 -1.40 10.43 -8.73
CA ASN A 61 -0.17 11.15 -8.39
C ASN A 61 -0.43 12.30 -7.41
N ILE A 62 -1.58 12.96 -7.53
CA ILE A 62 -2.04 13.96 -6.55
C ILE A 62 -2.29 13.30 -5.19
N TYR A 63 -2.99 12.17 -5.15
CA TYR A 63 -3.22 11.39 -3.91
C TYR A 63 -1.91 11.07 -3.19
N VAL A 64 -0.86 10.69 -3.94
CA VAL A 64 0.48 10.45 -3.41
C VAL A 64 1.15 11.75 -2.96
N ARG A 65 1.10 12.83 -3.77
CA ARG A 65 1.66 14.15 -3.46
C ARG A 65 1.10 14.71 -2.14
N GLU A 66 -0.21 14.61 -1.97
CA GLU A 66 -0.94 15.11 -0.80
C GLU A 66 -0.80 14.19 0.42
N GLY A 67 -0.13 13.03 0.27
CA GLY A 67 0.13 12.13 1.39
C GLY A 67 -1.11 11.46 1.96
N CYS A 68 -2.18 11.31 1.17
CA CYS A 68 -3.45 10.75 1.63
C CYS A 68 -3.30 9.33 2.21
N TYR A 69 -2.33 8.57 1.69
CA TYR A 69 -1.96 7.21 2.14
C TYR A 69 -1.51 7.15 3.61
N ASN A 70 -1.12 8.26 4.22
CA ASN A 70 -0.74 8.30 5.65
C ASN A 70 -1.95 8.20 6.59
N CYS A 71 -3.16 8.50 6.07
CA CYS A 71 -4.40 8.48 6.83
C CYS A 71 -5.37 7.40 6.35
N HIS A 72 -5.30 7.04 5.07
CA HIS A 72 -6.21 6.12 4.42
C HIS A 72 -5.46 4.91 3.87
N SER A 73 -6.03 3.72 4.08
CA SER A 73 -5.55 2.51 3.42
C SER A 73 -6.37 2.21 2.18
N GLN A 74 -5.76 1.49 1.24
CA GLN A 74 -6.47 0.84 0.14
C GLN A 74 -6.20 -0.67 0.16
N MET A 75 -6.59 -1.32 1.27
CA MET A 75 -6.48 -2.78 1.41
C MET A 75 -7.48 -3.27 2.47
N ILE A 76 -8.58 -3.86 2.03
CA ILE A 76 -9.60 -4.44 2.91
C ILE A 76 -9.18 -5.84 3.31
N ARG A 77 -9.16 -6.11 4.61
CA ARG A 77 -8.76 -7.43 5.15
C ARG A 77 -9.93 -8.43 5.06
N PRO A 78 -9.65 -9.75 4.96
CA PRO A 78 -10.68 -10.79 4.89
C PRO A 78 -11.32 -11.10 6.25
N LEU A 79 -11.76 -10.06 6.96
CA LEU A 79 -12.47 -10.15 8.23
C LEU A 79 -13.92 -9.72 8.04
N ARG A 80 -14.86 -10.39 8.71
CA ARG A 80 -16.30 -10.10 8.57
C ARG A 80 -16.65 -8.62 8.79
N ASP A 81 -16.13 -8.02 9.87
CA ASP A 81 -16.36 -6.60 10.20
C ASP A 81 -15.82 -5.64 9.13
N GLU A 82 -14.67 -5.98 8.51
CA GLU A 82 -14.13 -5.18 7.41
C GLU A 82 -14.98 -5.29 6.16
N VAL A 83 -15.45 -6.50 5.88
CA VAL A 83 -16.29 -6.74 4.72
C VAL A 83 -17.65 -6.04 4.85
N GLU A 84 -18.26 -6.06 6.03
CA GLU A 84 -19.50 -5.33 6.30
C GLU A 84 -19.31 -3.81 6.18
N ARG A 85 -18.14 -3.28 6.56
CA ARG A 85 -17.87 -1.83 6.55
C ARG A 85 -17.44 -1.28 5.18
N TYR A 86 -16.59 -2.02 4.48
CA TYR A 86 -15.89 -1.54 3.28
C TYR A 86 -16.24 -2.31 2.01
N GLY A 87 -16.92 -3.45 2.10
CA GLY A 87 -17.21 -4.33 0.98
C GLY A 87 -16.21 -5.48 0.84
N HIS A 88 -16.18 -6.17 -0.31
CA HIS A 88 -15.36 -7.37 -0.51
C HIS A 88 -13.89 -7.17 -0.08
N TYR A 89 -13.22 -8.20 0.43
CA TYR A 89 -11.80 -8.06 0.77
C TYR A 89 -10.96 -7.76 -0.47
N SER A 90 -9.83 -7.08 -0.32
CA SER A 90 -8.99 -6.71 -1.47
C SER A 90 -8.30 -7.94 -2.06
N LEU A 91 -8.20 -7.97 -3.39
CA LEU A 91 -7.51 -9.03 -4.12
C LEU A 91 -6.17 -8.53 -4.64
N ALA A 92 -5.17 -9.41 -4.71
CA ALA A 92 -3.83 -9.04 -5.16
C ALA A 92 -3.83 -8.41 -6.57
N ALA A 93 -4.72 -8.87 -7.45
CA ALA A 93 -4.83 -8.36 -8.81
C ALA A 93 -5.36 -6.92 -8.90
N GLU A 94 -6.13 -6.45 -7.92
CA GLU A 94 -6.67 -5.08 -7.92
C GLU A 94 -5.54 -4.03 -7.87
N SER A 95 -4.37 -4.37 -7.32
CA SER A 95 -3.19 -3.50 -7.24
C SER A 95 -2.12 -3.81 -8.28
N MET A 96 -2.40 -4.64 -9.29
CA MET A 96 -1.40 -5.06 -10.28
C MET A 96 -0.79 -3.90 -11.08
N TYR A 97 -1.55 -2.81 -11.31
CA TYR A 97 -1.06 -1.61 -12.01
C TYR A 97 -0.60 -0.49 -11.07
N ASP A 98 -0.57 -0.74 -9.76
CA ASP A 98 -0.17 0.27 -8.80
C ASP A 98 1.35 0.38 -8.66
N HIS A 99 1.90 1.46 -9.20
CA HIS A 99 3.32 1.79 -9.05
C HIS A 99 3.48 3.18 -8.42
N PRO A 100 3.88 3.30 -7.12
CA PRO A 100 3.99 2.22 -6.12
C PRO A 100 2.63 1.81 -5.53
N PHE A 101 2.50 0.60 -4.97
CA PHE A 101 1.27 0.13 -4.30
C PHE A 101 0.71 1.15 -3.28
N GLN A 102 -0.62 1.22 -3.12
CA GLN A 102 -1.30 2.17 -2.22
C GLN A 102 -1.94 1.51 -0.99
N TRP A 103 -1.50 0.31 -0.63
CA TRP A 103 -1.93 -0.33 0.61
C TRP A 103 -1.46 0.52 1.78
N GLY A 104 -2.38 0.83 2.70
CA GLY A 104 -2.06 1.69 3.84
C GLY A 104 -1.51 0.89 5.01
N SER A 105 -0.68 1.55 5.82
CA SER A 105 -0.18 1.03 7.10
C SER A 105 -0.94 1.59 8.31
N LYS A 106 -1.82 2.57 8.10
CA LYS A 106 -2.59 3.26 9.14
C LYS A 106 -3.97 3.65 8.62
N ARG A 107 -4.95 3.70 9.53
CA ARG A 107 -6.31 4.20 9.29
C ARG A 107 -6.67 5.27 10.32
N THR A 108 -6.31 6.52 10.00
CA THR A 108 -6.86 7.70 10.70
C THR A 108 -8.24 8.03 10.11
N GLY A 109 -8.36 7.92 8.78
CA GLY A 109 -9.63 7.91 8.06
C GLY A 109 -10.00 6.49 7.60
N PRO A 110 -11.20 6.32 7.00
CA PRO A 110 -11.68 5.02 6.52
C PRO A 110 -10.83 4.44 5.38
N ASP A 111 -10.94 3.13 5.13
CA ASP A 111 -10.34 2.49 3.96
C ASP A 111 -11.01 2.99 2.65
N LEU A 112 -10.22 3.18 1.60
CA LEU A 112 -10.65 3.74 0.31
C LEU A 112 -10.62 2.72 -0.84
N ALA A 113 -10.34 1.43 -0.62
CA ALA A 113 -10.22 0.44 -1.69
C ALA A 113 -11.53 0.29 -2.51
N ARG A 114 -12.69 0.59 -1.92
CA ARG A 114 -14.01 0.42 -2.55
C ARG A 114 -14.92 1.63 -2.40
N VAL A 115 -14.39 2.82 -2.67
CA VAL A 115 -15.19 4.07 -2.70
C VAL A 115 -15.81 4.37 -4.06
N GLY A 116 -15.44 3.62 -5.11
CA GLY A 116 -15.98 3.80 -6.45
C GLY A 116 -17.51 3.74 -6.47
N GLY A 117 -18.16 4.84 -6.87
CA GLY A 117 -19.62 4.96 -6.92
C GLY A 117 -20.33 5.07 -5.57
N LYS A 118 -19.61 5.05 -4.44
CA LYS A 118 -20.20 5.16 -3.10
C LYS A 118 -20.68 6.58 -2.77
N TYR A 119 -19.98 7.59 -3.29
CA TYR A 119 -20.29 9.01 -3.12
C TYR A 119 -20.32 9.70 -4.49
N SER A 120 -21.06 10.81 -4.60
CA SER A 120 -21.08 11.62 -5.82
C SER A 120 -19.80 12.44 -5.97
N ASP A 121 -19.48 12.84 -7.20
CA ASP A 121 -18.33 13.72 -7.47
C ASP A 121 -18.47 15.07 -6.74
N ASP A 122 -19.69 15.59 -6.57
CA ASP A 122 -19.95 16.80 -5.79
C ASP A 122 -19.62 16.60 -4.31
N TRP A 123 -19.99 15.44 -3.74
CA TRP A 123 -19.62 15.10 -2.37
C TRP A 123 -18.10 15.05 -2.22
N HIS A 124 -17.39 14.44 -3.17
CA HIS A 124 -15.93 14.40 -3.16
C HIS A 124 -15.31 15.80 -3.24
N ARG A 125 -15.84 16.69 -4.10
CA ARG A 125 -15.38 18.09 -4.20
C ARG A 125 -15.58 18.85 -2.89
N ASP A 126 -16.76 18.77 -2.30
CA ASP A 126 -17.07 19.47 -1.05
C ASP A 126 -16.27 18.91 0.12
N HIS A 127 -16.20 17.58 0.24
CA HIS A 127 -15.43 16.92 1.29
C HIS A 127 -13.93 17.19 1.19
N LEU A 128 -13.34 17.25 -0.01
CA LEU A 128 -11.92 17.61 -0.16
C LEU A 128 -11.68 19.10 0.12
N ARG A 129 -12.60 19.97 -0.32
CA ARG A 129 -12.48 21.43 -0.12
C ARG A 129 -12.60 21.82 1.36
N GLU A 130 -13.60 21.28 2.06
CA GLU A 130 -13.86 21.55 3.47
C GLU A 130 -14.46 20.32 4.15
N PRO A 131 -13.63 19.34 4.59
CA PRO A 131 -14.13 18.07 5.13
C PRO A 131 -15.12 18.25 6.30
N LYS A 132 -14.90 19.26 7.14
CA LYS A 132 -15.71 19.55 8.33
C LYS A 132 -17.12 20.06 8.01
N SER A 133 -17.35 20.63 6.83
CA SER A 133 -18.69 21.08 6.42
C SER A 133 -19.60 19.90 6.07
N VAL A 134 -19.01 18.80 5.59
CA VAL A 134 -19.73 17.58 5.19
C VAL A 134 -19.75 16.54 6.31
N VAL A 135 -18.66 16.40 7.05
CA VAL A 135 -18.51 15.43 8.15
C VAL A 135 -18.07 16.17 9.42
N PRO A 136 -19.03 16.62 10.26
CA PRO A 136 -18.71 17.26 11.53
C PRO A 136 -17.85 16.33 12.40
N GLY A 137 -16.74 16.86 12.94
CA GLY A 137 -15.82 16.12 13.80
C GLY A 137 -14.73 15.33 13.05
N THR A 138 -14.66 15.40 11.72
CA THR A 138 -13.53 14.83 10.98
C THR A 138 -12.20 15.50 11.36
N VAL A 139 -11.14 14.70 11.38
CA VAL A 139 -9.75 15.14 11.57
C VAL A 139 -9.01 15.33 10.25
N MET A 140 -9.67 15.09 9.11
CA MET A 140 -9.09 15.24 7.78
C MET A 140 -8.74 16.72 7.51
N PRO A 141 -7.52 17.02 7.01
CA PRO A 141 -7.17 18.36 6.53
C PRO A 141 -8.00 18.78 5.31
N ALA A 142 -8.19 20.08 5.14
CA ALA A 142 -8.82 20.64 3.95
C ALA A 142 -7.81 20.78 2.79
N TYR A 143 -8.24 20.52 1.57
CA TYR A 143 -7.46 20.62 0.33
C TYR A 143 -8.07 21.61 -0.68
N PRO A 144 -8.37 22.87 -0.29
CA PRO A 144 -9.06 23.82 -1.18
C PRO A 144 -8.26 24.20 -2.44
N TRP A 145 -6.94 24.04 -2.41
CA TRP A 145 -6.07 24.34 -3.56
C TRP A 145 -6.31 23.42 -4.76
N LEU A 146 -6.83 22.21 -4.56
CA LEU A 146 -7.12 21.27 -5.65
C LEU A 146 -8.16 21.82 -6.65
N ALA A 147 -8.98 22.80 -6.24
CA ALA A 147 -9.93 23.46 -7.14
C ALA A 147 -9.27 24.50 -8.07
N GLN A 148 -8.07 24.96 -7.74
CA GLN A 148 -7.37 26.03 -8.44
C GLN A 148 -6.16 25.50 -9.21
N THR A 149 -5.42 24.61 -8.56
CA THR A 149 -4.21 23.94 -9.06
C THR A 149 -4.28 22.47 -8.68
N PRO A 150 -4.91 21.65 -9.54
CA PRO A 150 -4.94 20.20 -9.36
C PRO A 150 -3.52 19.60 -9.47
#